data_AF-A0A4P8L4L8-F1
#
_entry.id   AF-A0A4P8L4L8-F1
#
_cell.length_a   1.000
_cell.length_b   1.000
_cell.length_c   1.000
_cell.angle_alpha   90.00
_cell.angle_beta   90.00
_cell.angle_gamma   90.00
#
_symmetry.space_group_name_H-M   'P 1'
#
loop_
_entity.id
_entity.type
_entity.pdbx_description
1 polymer ?
#
loop_
_entity_poly.entity_id
_entity_poly.type
_entity_poly.pdbx_seq_one_letter_code
_entity_poly.pdbx_strand_id
1 'polypeptide(L)' 'MKMQEIREMAKKLGVRSFGKSKVELIREIQRAEGNFPCFGTAQGYCDQLDCCFRSLCLNSGKSTKKAKAKTTS' A
#
# COMPACT_ATOMS: atom_id res chain seq x y z
N MET A 1 -9.08 4.30 5.27
CA MET A 1 -7.89 4.28 6.15
C MET A 1 -7.00 5.51 5.94
N LYS A 2 -6.70 6.22 7.04
CA LYS A 2 -5.81 7.38 7.13
C LYS A 2 -4.35 6.94 7.34
N MET A 3 -3.39 7.83 7.09
CA MET A 3 -1.95 7.54 7.26
C MET A 3 -1.55 7.14 8.68
N GLN A 4 -2.25 7.64 9.69
CA GLN A 4 -1.97 7.32 11.08
C GLN A 4 -2.23 5.84 11.39
N GLU A 5 -3.41 5.33 11.01
CA GLU A 5 -3.78 3.92 11.16
C GLU A 5 -2.79 2.99 10.42
N ILE A 6 -2.31 3.41 9.25
CA ILE A 6 -1.31 2.65 8.47
C ILE A 6 0.01 2.53 9.24
N ARG A 7 0.46 3.62 9.88
CA ARG A 7 1.68 3.59 10.72
C ARG A 7 1.51 2.72 11.95
N GLU A 8 0.32 2.70 12.56
CA GLU A 8 0.04 1.84 13.70
C GLU A 8 0.09 0.36 13.35
N MET A 9 -0.49 -0.04 12.21
CA MET A 9 -0.37 -1.41 11.71
C MET A 9 1.07 -1.77 11.36
N ALA A 10 1.79 -0.88 10.68
CA ALA A 10 3.22 -1.08 10.39
C ALA A 10 4.00 -1.33 11.69
N LYS A 11 3.76 -0.54 12.73
CA LYS A 11 4.41 -0.71 14.04
C LYS A 11 4.08 -2.08 14.67
N LYS A 12 2.82 -2.52 14.60
CA LYS A 12 2.39 -3.83 15.13
C LYS A 12 3.09 -5.00 14.42
N LEU A 13 3.43 -4.82 13.15
CA LEU A 13 4.10 -5.83 12.32
C LEU A 13 5.63 -5.66 12.25
N GLY A 14 6.21 -4.72 13.01
CA GLY A 14 7.66 -4.44 12.98
C GLY A 14 8.15 -3.76 11.70
N VAL A 15 7.25 -3.20 10.88
CA VAL A 15 7.56 -2.51 9.63
C VAL A 15 7.95 -1.05 9.91
N ARG A 16 9.11 -0.63 9.39
CA ARG A 16 9.60 0.75 9.55
C ARG A 16 8.81 1.73 8.68
N SER A 17 8.06 2.64 9.31
CA SER A 17 7.23 3.63 8.59
C SER A 17 7.93 4.95 8.22
N PHE A 18 9.13 5.20 8.76
CA PHE A 18 9.83 6.47 8.56
C PHE A 18 10.34 6.62 7.13
N GLY A 19 10.10 7.79 6.51
CA GLY A 19 10.54 8.11 5.14
C GLY A 19 9.77 7.44 4.01
N LYS A 20 8.72 6.66 4.30
CA LYS A 20 7.95 5.91 3.28
C LYS A 20 6.68 6.63 2.87
N SER A 21 6.38 6.59 1.58
CA SER A 21 5.08 7.03 1.08
C SER A 21 3.95 6.13 1.59
N LYS A 22 2.70 6.60 1.48
CA LYS A 22 1.52 5.77 1.78
C LYS A 22 1.55 4.45 1.03
N VAL A 23 1.91 4.50 -0.25
CA VAL A 23 1.93 3.35 -1.14
C VAL A 23 2.98 2.34 -0.70
N GLU A 24 4.21 2.80 -0.47
CA GLU A 24 5.31 1.91 -0.04
C GLU A 24 5.02 1.27 1.31
N LEU A 25 4.50 2.05 2.26
CA LEU A 25 4.20 1.55 3.59
C LEU A 25 3.11 0.48 3.56
N ILE A 26 2.04 0.69 2.79
CA ILE A 26 0.99 -0.32 2.63
C ILE A 26 1.55 -1.59 1.98
N ARG A 27 2.38 -1.46 0.94
CA ARG A 27 2.99 -2.62 0.27
C ARG A 27 3.88 -3.45 1.19
N GLU A 28 4.61 -2.80 2.10
CA GLU A 28 5.39 -3.52 3.09
C GLU A 28 4.53 -4.20 4.15
N ILE A 29 3.45 -3.57 4.58
CA ILE A 29 2.49 -4.21 5.47
C ILE A 29 1.89 -5.44 4.79
N GLN A 30 1.47 -5.34 3.52
CA GLN A 30 0.99 -6.49 2.76
C GLN A 30 2.01 -7.63 2.78
N ARG A 31 3.30 -7.35 2.51
CA ARG A 31 4.35 -8.37 2.58
C ARG A 31 4.50 -8.97 3.99
N ALA A 32 4.44 -8.15 5.02
CA ALA A 32 4.52 -8.61 6.41
C ALA A 32 3.32 -9.47 6.82
N GLU A 33 2.16 -9.27 6.20
CA GLU A 33 0.96 -10.12 6.34
C GLU A 33 1.03 -11.40 5.50
N GLY A 34 2.07 -11.59 4.67
CA GLY A 34 2.15 -12.69 3.70
C GLY A 34 1.36 -12.46 2.41
N ASN A 35 0.84 -11.24 2.21
CA ASN A 35 0.12 -10.82 1.03
C ASN A 35 1.06 -10.27 -0.06
N PHE A 36 0.65 -10.41 -1.33
CA PHE A 36 1.27 -9.71 -2.44
C PHE A 36 1.13 -8.18 -2.30
N PRO A 37 2.19 -7.40 -2.60
CA PRO A 37 2.19 -5.94 -2.48
C PRO A 37 1.41 -5.26 -3.62
N CYS A 38 0.12 -5.57 -3.76
CA CYS A 38 -0.73 -5.16 -4.89
C CYS A 38 -1.30 -3.73 -4.76
N PHE A 39 -1.04 -3.02 -3.66
CA PHE A 39 -1.59 -1.68 -3.44
C PHE A 39 -1.11 -0.69 -4.52
N GLY A 40 -2.07 -0.02 -5.17
CA GLY A 40 -1.82 0.93 -6.26
C GLY A 40 -1.46 0.30 -7.61
N THR A 41 -1.45 -1.03 -7.73
CA THR A 41 -1.26 -1.76 -9.00
C THR A 41 -2.43 -2.67 -9.35
N ALA A 42 -3.23 -3.09 -8.38
CA ALA A 42 -4.44 -3.87 -8.62
C ALA A 42 -5.41 -3.09 -9.53
N GLN A 43 -5.79 -3.69 -10.65
CA GLN A 43 -6.72 -3.12 -11.63
C GLN A 43 -8.08 -3.79 -11.50
N GLY A 44 -8.99 -3.19 -10.72
CA GLY A 44 -10.40 -3.60 -10.62
C GLY A 44 -10.67 -4.93 -9.89
N TYR A 45 -9.65 -5.77 -9.70
CA TYR A 45 -9.76 -7.06 -9.04
C TYR A 45 -8.58 -7.32 -8.10
N CYS A 46 -8.88 -7.97 -6.98
CA CYS A 46 -7.93 -8.49 -6.01
C CYS A 46 -8.54 -9.79 -5.48
N ASP A 47 -7.75 -10.84 -5.31
CA ASP A 47 -8.16 -12.14 -4.76
C ASP A 47 -7.80 -12.29 -3.27
N GLN A 48 -7.02 -11.36 -2.73
CA GLN A 48 -6.63 -11.34 -1.33
C GLN A 48 -7.78 -10.81 -0.46
N LEU A 49 -8.70 -11.71 -0.09
CA LEU A 49 -9.90 -11.37 0.69
C LEU A 49 -9.56 -10.90 2.11
N ASP A 50 -8.52 -11.48 2.70
CA ASP A 50 -8.07 -11.16 4.07
C ASP A 50 -7.13 -9.94 4.14
N CYS A 51 -6.84 -9.29 3.00
CA CYS A 51 -5.98 -8.12 3.01
C CYS A 51 -6.69 -6.92 3.65
N CYS A 52 -6.12 -6.37 4.72
CA CYS A 52 -6.67 -5.19 5.41
C CYS A 52 -6.80 -3.95 4.50
N PHE A 53 -6.06 -3.91 3.39
CA PHE A 53 -6.06 -2.80 2.43
C PHE A 53 -6.92 -3.05 1.20
N ARG A 54 -7.60 -4.19 1.10
CA ARG A 54 -8.44 -4.56 -0.05
C ARG A 54 -9.40 -3.44 -0.46
N SER A 55 -10.10 -2.86 0.51
CA SER A 55 -11.04 -1.75 0.27
C SER A 55 -10.34 -0.51 -0.29
N LEU A 56 -9.13 -0.20 0.16
CA LEU A 56 -8.33 0.89 -0.38
C LEU A 56 -7.78 0.59 -1.78
N CYS A 57 -7.38 -0.66 -2.06
CA CYS A 57 -6.96 -1.10 -3.39
C CYS A 57 -8.08 -0.90 -4.41
N LEU A 58 -9.30 -1.36 -4.08
CA LEU A 58 -10.45 -1.31 -4.97
C LEU A 58 -11.08 0.09 -5.07
N ASN A 59 -10.91 0.93 -4.05
CA ASN A 59 -11.40 2.31 -4.03
C ASN A 59 -10.38 3.35 -4.57
N SER A 60 -9.27 2.90 -5.16
CA SER A 60 -8.19 3.78 -5.67
C SER A 60 -8.57 4.60 -6.92
N GLY A 61 -9.86 4.63 -7.32
CA GLY A 61 -10.35 5.37 -8.47
C GLY A 61 -10.30 6.90 -8.36
N LYS A 62 -9.93 7.49 -7.21
CA LYS A 62 -9.77 8.94 -7.06
C LYS A 62 -8.48 9.30 -6.32
N SER A 63 -7.60 10.05 -7.00
CA SER A 63 -6.39 10.77 -6.51
C SER A 63 -5.12 9.91 -6.32
N THR A 64 -3.95 10.16 -6.91
CA THR A 64 -3.41 11.25 -7.72
C THR A 64 -2.32 10.70 -8.68
N LYS A 65 -2.29 11.24 -9.91
CA LYS A 65 -1.13 11.13 -10.81
C LYS A 65 0.09 11.77 -10.13
N LYS A 66 1.14 10.99 -9.83
CA LYS A 66 2.53 11.45 -9.91
C LYS A 66 3.49 10.25 -9.93
N ALA A 67 3.50 9.55 -11.06
CA ALA A 67 4.69 8.82 -11.47
C ALA A 67 5.78 9.87 -11.73
N LYS A 68 6.76 9.97 -10.82
CA LYS A 68 8.00 10.69 -11.11
C LYS A 68 8.83 9.73 -11.96
N ALA A 69 8.89 10.02 -13.26
CA ALA A 69 9.82 9.40 -14.18
C ALA A 69 11.24 9.51 -13.60
N LYS A 70 11.93 8.38 -13.47
CA LYS A 70 13.39 8.31 -13.41
C LYS A 70 13.82 7.57 -14.67
N THR A 71 13.97 8.33 -15.76
CA THR A 71 14.78 7.95 -16.90
C THR A 71 16.23 8.29 -16.54
N THR A 72 17.08 7.28 -16.48
CA THR A 72 18.53 7.45 -16.52
C THR A 72 19.09 6.37 -17.42
N SER A 73 19.45 6.77 -18.63
CA SER A 73 20.65 6.33 -19.36
C SER A 73 20.90 7.30 -20.50
#